data_AF-A0A1B8HMU4-F1
#
_entry.id   AF-A0A1B8HMU4-F1
#
_cell.length_a   1.000
_cell.length_b   1.000
_cell.length_c   1.000
_cell.angle_alpha   90.00
_cell.angle_beta   90.00
_cell.angle_gamma   90.00
#
_symmetry.space_group_name_H-M   'P 1'
#
loop_
_entity.id
_entity.type
_entity.pdbx_description
1 polymer ?
#
loop_
_entity_poly.entity_id
_entity_poly.type
_entity_poly.pdbx_seq_one_letter_code
_entity_poly.pdbx_strand_id
1 'polypeptide(L)'
;MQFMKTSYNFAKRRGLTLTTERIDGAYLLCIWEENNDSEWLCSYDVLADRLTYRGNVYLPLECVSALPKIITDENQLCAVITLIADTLKTTA
;
A
#
# COMPACT_ATOMS: atom_id res chain seq x y z
N MET A 1 -1.50 2.46 14.56
CA MET A 1 -0.56 3.48 14.02
C MET A 1 -1.26 4.83 13.81
N GLN A 2 -0.91 5.87 14.57
CA GLN A 2 -1.55 7.20 14.54
C GLN A 2 -1.01 8.12 13.41
N PHE A 3 -0.10 7.62 12.55
CA PHE A 3 0.79 8.47 11.74
C PHE A 3 0.46 8.60 10.25
N MET A 4 -0.56 7.92 9.74
CA MET A 4 -0.71 7.74 8.28
C MET A 4 -0.97 9.00 7.45
N LYS A 5 -1.36 10.15 8.04
CA LYS A 5 -1.67 11.39 7.27
C LYS A 5 -0.53 11.82 6.35
N THR A 6 0.72 11.66 6.78
CA THR A 6 1.88 12.01 5.95
C THR A 6 2.03 11.02 4.79
N SER A 7 1.85 9.73 5.06
CA SER A 7 1.85 8.66 4.05
C SER A 7 0.77 8.82 2.96
N TYR A 8 -0.45 9.26 3.30
CA TYR A 8 -1.50 9.53 2.30
C TYR A 8 -1.05 10.58 1.27
N ASN A 9 -0.53 11.72 1.75
CA ASN A 9 -0.01 12.76 0.86
C ASN A 9 1.23 12.31 0.09
N PHE A 10 2.07 11.49 0.71
CA PHE A 10 3.27 10.94 0.09
C PHE A 10 2.95 9.98 -1.06
N ALA A 11 1.93 9.14 -0.89
CA ALA A 11 1.40 8.26 -1.94
C ALA A 11 0.82 9.06 -3.10
N LYS A 12 -0.01 10.07 -2.80
CA LYS A 12 -0.66 10.90 -3.81
C LYS A 12 0.33 11.58 -4.75
N ARG A 13 1.43 12.12 -4.20
CA ARG A 13 2.52 12.71 -5.00
C ARG A 13 3.23 11.73 -5.94
N ARG A 14 2.94 10.43 -5.84
CA ARG A 14 3.50 9.34 -6.64
C ARG A 14 2.45 8.65 -7.52
N GLY A 15 1.26 9.23 -7.66
CA GLY A 15 0.18 8.65 -8.45
C GLY A 15 -0.48 7.44 -7.77
N LEU A 16 -0.37 7.35 -6.44
CA LEU A 16 -0.99 6.30 -5.65
C LEU A 16 -1.98 6.88 -4.65
N THR A 17 -3.05 6.17 -4.38
CA THR A 17 -4.00 6.49 -3.31
C THR A 17 -3.91 5.43 -2.22
N LEU A 18 -4.05 5.85 -0.97
CA LEU A 18 -4.25 4.92 0.15
C LEU A 18 -5.68 5.09 0.66
N THR A 19 -6.35 4.01 1.01
CA THR A 19 -7.61 4.05 1.75
C THR A 19 -7.58 3.07 2.91
N THR A 20 -8.39 3.31 3.94
CA THR A 20 -8.63 2.33 5.00
C THR A 20 -10.02 1.75 4.83
N GLU A 21 -10.11 0.47 4.53
CA GLU A 21 -11.37 -0.24 4.28
C GLU A 21 -11.68 -1.23 5.41
N ARG A 22 -12.95 -1.56 5.61
CA ARG A 22 -13.35 -2.64 6.50
C ARG A 22 -13.93 -3.79 5.69
N ILE A 23 -13.20 -4.90 5.60
CA ILE A 23 -13.55 -6.06 4.78
C ILE A 23 -13.52 -7.31 5.66
N ASP A 24 -14.57 -8.12 5.61
CA ASP A 24 -14.72 -9.36 6.39
C ASP A 24 -14.42 -9.20 7.90
N GLY A 25 -14.76 -8.03 8.45
CA GLY A 25 -14.53 -7.71 9.85
C GLY A 25 -13.11 -7.22 10.19
N ALA A 26 -12.17 -7.23 9.25
CA ALA A 26 -10.82 -6.70 9.40
C ALA A 26 -10.71 -5.27 8.86
N TYR A 27 -9.80 -4.47 9.44
CA TYR A 27 -9.39 -3.19 8.86
C TYR A 27 -8.20 -3.40 7.93
N LEU A 28 -8.29 -2.88 6.73
CA LEU A 28 -7.26 -2.99 5.69
C LEU A 28 -6.76 -1.61 5.30
N LEU A 29 -5.45 -1.50 5.09
CA LEU A 29 -4.86 -0.41 4.32
C LEU A 29 -4.76 -0.90 2.87
N CYS A 30 -5.53 -0.27 1.98
CA CYS A 30 -5.54 -0.56 0.55
C CYS A 30 -4.69 0.47 -0.19
N ILE A 31 -3.85 0.00 -1.11
CA ILE A 31 -3.00 0.83 -1.98
C ILE A 31 -3.56 0.76 -3.40
N TRP A 32 -3.83 1.91 -4.01
CA TRP A 32 -4.48 2.07 -5.30
C TRP A 32 -3.59 2.86 -6.25
N GLU A 33 -3.78 2.71 -7.55
CA GLU A 33 -3.39 3.75 -8.49
C GLU A 33 -4.37 4.92 -8.38
N GLU A 34 -3.88 6.15 -8.45
CA GLU A 34 -4.71 7.34 -8.16
C GLU A 34 -5.90 7.51 -9.13
N ASN A 35 -5.80 6.96 -10.35
CA ASN A 35 -6.84 7.04 -11.38
C ASN A 35 -7.52 5.68 -11.67
N ASN A 36 -7.34 4.68 -10.81
CA ASN A 36 -7.97 3.37 -10.95
C ASN A 36 -8.91 3.08 -9.77
N ASP A 37 -10.21 3.20 -10.04
CA ASP A 37 -11.26 3.05 -9.05
C ASP A 37 -11.86 1.63 -9.03
N SER A 38 -11.36 0.71 -9.87
CA SER A 38 -11.94 -0.64 -9.99
C SER A 38 -11.42 -1.59 -8.92
N GLU A 39 -10.10 -1.66 -8.73
CA GLU A 39 -9.47 -2.58 -7.77
C GLU A 39 -8.17 -1.99 -7.19
N TRP A 40 -7.92 -2.24 -5.91
CA TRP A 40 -6.65 -1.87 -5.27
C TRP A 40 -5.51 -2.78 -5.74
N LEU A 41 -4.29 -2.25 -5.80
CA LEU A 41 -3.08 -2.98 -6.17
C LEU A 41 -2.73 -4.05 -5.13
N CYS A 42 -2.67 -3.65 -3.86
CA CYS A 42 -2.40 -4.55 -2.74
C CYS A 42 -2.94 -4.00 -1.43
N SER A 43 -2.98 -4.85 -0.42
CA SER A 43 -3.48 -4.47 0.90
C SER A 43 -2.70 -5.10 2.05
N TYR A 44 -2.79 -4.42 3.19
CA TYR A 44 -2.25 -4.87 4.46
C TYR A 44 -3.34 -4.89 5.53
N ASP A 45 -3.36 -5.90 6.38
CA ASP A 45 -4.15 -5.90 7.60
C ASP A 45 -3.61 -4.85 8.58
N VAL A 46 -4.48 -4.00 9.09
CA VAL A 46 -4.15 -2.95 10.06
C VAL A 46 -4.32 -3.51 11.46
N LEU A 47 -3.20 -3.67 12.16
CA LEU A 47 -3.14 -4.02 13.58
C LEU A 47 -2.74 -2.80 14.40
N ALA A 48 -2.80 -2.93 15.73
CA ALA A 48 -2.56 -1.80 16.64
C ALA A 48 -1.18 -1.13 16.40
N ASP A 49 -0.15 -1.93 16.19
CA ASP A 49 1.26 -1.55 16.15
C ASP A 49 1.93 -1.76 14.77
N ARG A 50 1.26 -2.40 13.82
CA ARG A 50 1.86 -2.82 12.55
C ARG A 50 0.85 -2.97 11.42
N LEU A 51 1.37 -3.07 10.21
CA LEU A 51 0.64 -3.55 9.03
C LEU A 51 1.20 -4.93 8.65
N THR A 52 0.33 -5.86 8.29
CA THR A 52 0.73 -7.21 7.83
C THR A 52 0.26 -7.42 6.40
N TYR A 53 1.14 -7.83 5.51
CA TYR A 53 0.82 -8.01 4.10
C TYR A 53 -0.28 -9.07 3.93
N ARG A 54 -1.41 -8.66 3.34
CA ARG A 54 -2.56 -9.54 3.12
C ARG A 54 -2.53 -10.17 1.74
N GLY A 55 -2.22 -9.37 0.72
CA GLY A 55 -2.19 -9.83 -0.66
C GLY A 55 -2.08 -8.69 -1.65
N ASN A 56 -1.93 -9.07 -2.92
CA ASN A 56 -2.03 -8.17 -4.07
C ASN A 56 -3.05 -8.71 -5.06
N VAL A 57 -3.55 -7.83 -5.91
CA VAL A 57 -4.51 -8.17 -6.96
C VAL A 57 -3.81 -8.28 -8.31
N TYR A 58 -3.03 -7.25 -8.69
CA TYR A 58 -2.36 -7.19 -10.00
C TYR A 58 -0.98 -6.51 -9.97
N LEU A 59 -0.26 -6.56 -8.84
CA LEU A 59 1.13 -6.08 -8.84
C LEU A 59 2.06 -7.07 -9.55
N PRO A 60 3.10 -6.59 -10.28
CA PRO A 60 4.13 -7.45 -10.84
C PRO A 60 4.82 -8.32 -9.79
N LEU A 61 5.17 -9.56 -10.16
CA LEU A 61 5.71 -10.56 -9.22
C LEU A 61 7.01 -10.08 -8.55
N GLU A 62 7.87 -9.37 -9.28
CA GLU A 62 9.10 -8.79 -8.73
C GLU A 62 8.82 -7.77 -7.63
N CYS A 63 7.79 -6.94 -7.80
CA CYS A 63 7.38 -5.98 -6.79
C CYS A 63 6.82 -6.70 -5.56
N VAL A 64 5.92 -7.66 -5.76
CA VAL A 64 5.32 -8.45 -4.66
C VAL A 64 6.38 -9.18 -3.84
N SER A 65 7.41 -9.70 -4.50
CA SER A 65 8.52 -10.42 -3.87
C SER A 65 9.41 -9.48 -3.03
N ALA A 66 9.49 -8.21 -3.40
CA ALA A 66 10.24 -7.18 -2.69
C ALA A 66 9.44 -6.50 -1.56
N LEU A 67 8.11 -6.68 -1.51
CA LEU A 67 7.28 -6.09 -0.46
C LEU A 67 7.56 -6.73 0.92
N PRO A 68 7.75 -5.93 1.98
CA PRO A 68 7.89 -6.44 3.34
C PRO A 68 6.57 -7.06 3.79
N LYS A 69 6.63 -8.20 4.48
CA LYS A 69 5.43 -8.85 5.04
C LYS A 69 4.88 -8.14 6.28
N ILE A 70 5.71 -7.35 6.95
CA ILE A 70 5.32 -6.59 8.14
C ILE A 70 5.90 -5.17 8.00
N ILE A 71 5.08 -4.17 8.28
CA ILE A 71 5.46 -2.75 8.33
C ILE A 71 5.20 -2.25 9.74
N THR A 72 6.23 -1.78 10.44
CA THR A 72 6.10 -1.34 11.84
C THR A 72 6.15 0.18 12.02
N ASP A 73 6.58 0.90 10.99
CA ASP A 73 6.76 2.35 11.04
C ASP A 73 6.41 3.02 9.70
N GLU A 74 6.33 4.34 9.72
CA GLU A 74 5.94 5.14 8.57
C GLU A 74 7.03 5.22 7.48
N ASN A 75 8.31 5.08 7.83
CA ASN A 75 9.39 5.10 6.85
C ASN A 75 9.34 3.84 5.97
N GLN A 76 9.05 2.70 6.57
CA GLN A 76 8.82 1.44 5.85
C GLN A 76 7.60 1.54 4.93
N LEU A 77 6.52 2.18 5.38
CA LEU A 77 5.35 2.43 4.53
C LEU A 77 5.70 3.33 3.33
N CYS A 78 6.45 4.40 3.54
CA CYS A 78 6.93 5.28 2.46
C CYS A 78 7.86 4.54 1.48
N ALA A 79 8.70 3.62 1.96
CA ALA A 79 9.54 2.78 1.12
C ALA A 79 8.70 1.85 0.23
N VAL A 80 7.66 1.23 0.79
CA VAL A 80 6.69 0.41 0.05
C VAL A 80 5.99 1.21 -1.04
N ILE A 81 5.47 2.39 -0.69
CA ILE A 81 4.82 3.29 -1.65
C ILE A 81 5.76 3.66 -2.80
N THR A 82 7.03 3.92 -2.48
CA THR A 82 8.05 4.27 -3.50
C THR A 82 8.33 3.09 -4.42
N LEU A 83 8.53 1.89 -3.86
CA LEU A 83 8.76 0.68 -4.63
C LEU A 83 7.61 0.39 -5.60
N ILE A 84 6.37 0.47 -5.12
CA ILE A 84 5.17 0.26 -5.96
C ILE A 84 5.12 1.30 -7.08
N ALA A 85 5.26 2.59 -6.74
CA ALA A 85 5.19 3.66 -7.71
C ALA A 85 6.26 3.55 -8.80
N ASP A 86 7.50 3.21 -8.44
CA ASP A 86 8.60 3.09 -9.40
C ASP A 86 8.48 1.83 -10.27
N THR A 87 7.92 0.75 -9.72
CA THR A 87 7.57 -0.45 -10.51
C THR A 87 6.54 -0.09 -11.58
N LEU A 88 5.45 0.59 -11.21
CA LEU A 88 4.38 0.94 -12.14
C LEU A 88 4.87 1.87 -13.26
N LYS A 89 5.75 2.82 -12.97
CA LYS A 89 6.36 3.69 -14.00
C LYS A 89 7.22 2.94 -15.02
N THR A 90 7.81 1.82 -14.62
CA THR A 90 8.68 1.01 -15.50
C THR A 90 7.87 0.07 -16.39
N THR A 91 6.61 -0.19 -16.00
CA THR A 91 5.73 -1.15 -16.68
C THR A 91 4.70 -0.45 -17.60
N ALA A 92 4.54 0.87 -17.47
CA ALA A 92 3.69 1.73 -18.29
C ALA A 92 4.42 2.28 -19.53
#